data_AF-A0A1A1YWZ7-F1
#
_entry.id   AF-A0A1A1YWZ7-F1
#
_cell.length_a   1.000
_cell.length_b   1.000
_cell.length_c   1.000
_cell.angle_alpha   90.00
_cell.angle_beta   90.00
_cell.angle_gamma   90.00
#
_symmetry.space_group_name_H-M   'P 1'
#
loop_
_entity.id
_entity.type
_entity.pdbx_description
1 polymer ?
#
loop_
_entity_poly.entity_id
_entity_poly.type
_entity_poly.pdbx_seq_one_letter_code
_entity_poly.pdbx_strand_id
1 'polypeptide(L)'
;MTVLVEDPLIASMAIRRPLPLHQSSRRLRELYPECPRVYGVAVMGDLSRRRWWPLAEAVAGDRLQAMFDITAAETDSRAAIAQQLAATLAHVVVGRVVPLLALEGRAWDTGLENLWVHVDSEGAIDWVGVVDPQLRALPDDPARDDDGIIALPSEAALTTWVAHRSHRALAPLFARLSDICGDAMSEASMWHIVGGAVVSAATQVPMLAGSSEVTSMRRAQAVLDALVGFGLPVRGTGRIAARKALLN
;
A
#
# COMPACT_ATOMS: atom_id res chain seq x y z
N MET A 1 -11.97 -16.32 -24.26
CA MET A 1 -11.07 -17.24 -23.52
C MET A 1 -9.87 -16.43 -23.07
N THR A 2 -9.89 -15.90 -21.86
CA THR A 2 -8.70 -15.33 -21.22
C THR A 2 -7.80 -16.49 -20.83
N VAL A 3 -6.60 -16.54 -21.41
CA VAL A 3 -5.57 -17.50 -20.98
C VAL A 3 -5.17 -17.08 -19.58
N LEU A 4 -5.49 -17.90 -18.57
CA LEU A 4 -4.94 -17.76 -17.23
C LEU A 4 -3.44 -17.98 -17.33
N VAL A 5 -2.68 -16.90 -17.47
CA VAL A 5 -1.23 -16.94 -17.33
C VAL A 5 -0.97 -17.17 -15.85
N GLU A 6 -0.53 -18.38 -15.52
CA GLU A 6 -0.16 -18.71 -14.15
C GLU A 6 1.05 -17.88 -13.75
N ASP A 7 0.88 -17.03 -12.74
CA ASP A 7 1.95 -16.17 -12.27
C ASP A 7 3.03 -17.01 -11.57
N PRO A 8 4.29 -17.01 -12.06
CA PRO A 8 5.31 -17.93 -11.58
C PRO A 8 5.72 -17.67 -10.12
N LEU A 9 5.64 -16.43 -9.63
CA LEU A 9 5.95 -16.14 -8.24
C LEU A 9 4.85 -16.66 -7.32
N ILE A 10 3.58 -16.48 -7.71
CA ILE A 10 2.44 -17.00 -6.96
C ILE A 10 2.42 -18.53 -6.98
N ALA A 11 2.67 -19.15 -8.13
CA ALA A 11 2.75 -20.61 -8.27
C ALA A 11 3.90 -21.24 -7.47
N SER A 12 4.98 -20.49 -7.23
CA SER A 12 6.12 -20.95 -6.45
C SER A 12 5.90 -20.96 -4.92
N MET A 13 4.78 -20.40 -4.44
CA MET A 13 4.49 -20.34 -3.01
C MET A 13 4.29 -21.74 -2.40
N ALA A 14 5.10 -22.09 -1.41
CA ALA A 14 5.05 -23.38 -0.71
C ALA A 14 4.24 -23.30 0.59
N ILE A 15 2.93 -23.09 0.48
CA ILE A 15 2.03 -22.91 1.63
C ILE A 15 1.84 -24.23 2.38
N ARG A 16 2.52 -24.39 3.53
CA ARG A 16 2.39 -25.60 4.37
C ARG A 16 1.11 -25.61 5.19
N ARG A 17 0.71 -24.44 5.69
CA ARG A 17 -0.51 -24.23 6.48
C ARG A 17 -1.25 -23.03 5.92
N PRO A 18 -2.45 -23.21 5.34
CA PRO A 18 -3.31 -22.10 4.97
C PRO A 18 -3.62 -21.23 6.18
N LEU A 19 -3.57 -19.91 5.99
CA LEU A 19 -3.87 -18.89 7.00
C LEU A 19 -4.94 -17.95 6.43
N PRO A 20 -5.68 -17.21 7.27
CA PRO A 20 -6.69 -16.26 6.80
C PRO A 20 -6.16 -15.29 5.73
N LEU A 21 -4.93 -14.79 5.88
CA LEU A 21 -4.28 -13.92 4.89
C LEU A 21 -4.09 -14.59 3.51
N HIS A 22 -3.84 -15.90 3.46
CA HIS A 22 -3.74 -16.62 2.19
C HIS A 22 -5.05 -16.60 1.41
N GLN A 23 -6.16 -16.79 2.12
CA GLN A 23 -7.49 -16.80 1.53
C GLN A 23 -7.89 -15.39 1.07
N SER A 24 -7.68 -14.38 1.90
CA SER A 24 -7.90 -12.97 1.55
C SER A 24 -7.04 -12.56 0.36
N SER A 25 -5.74 -12.89 0.36
CA SER A 25 -4.84 -12.54 -0.75
C SER A 25 -5.20 -13.27 -2.04
N ARG A 26 -5.75 -14.49 -1.97
CA ARG A 26 -6.27 -15.19 -3.15
C ARG A 26 -7.45 -14.42 -3.76
N ARG A 27 -8.44 -14.02 -2.96
CA ARG A 27 -9.58 -13.22 -3.45
C ARG A 27 -9.14 -11.86 -4.00
N LEU A 28 -8.16 -11.22 -3.36
CA LEU A 28 -7.59 -9.96 -3.88
C LEU A 28 -6.88 -10.14 -5.24
N ARG A 29 -6.21 -11.27 -5.47
CA ARG A 29 -5.60 -11.59 -6.78
C ARG A 29 -6.66 -11.78 -7.87
N GLU A 30 -7.83 -12.30 -7.50
CA GLU A 30 -8.96 -12.52 -8.43
C GLU A 30 -9.63 -11.20 -8.87
N LEU A 31 -9.41 -10.08 -8.16
CA LEU A 31 -9.92 -8.77 -8.55
C LEU A 31 -9.33 -8.24 -9.85
N TYR A 32 -8.08 -8.59 -10.14
CA TYR A 32 -7.42 -8.18 -11.38
C TYR A 32 -6.54 -9.33 -11.92
N PRO A 33 -7.15 -10.34 -12.57
CA PRO A 33 -6.46 -11.56 -12.98
C PRO A 33 -5.29 -11.35 -13.94
N GLU A 34 -5.31 -10.27 -14.73
CA GLU A 34 -4.23 -9.88 -15.63
C GLU A 34 -3.00 -9.39 -14.87
N CYS A 35 -3.19 -8.85 -13.66
CA CYS A 35 -2.16 -8.29 -12.81
C CYS A 35 -2.36 -8.75 -11.35
N PRO A 36 -2.28 -10.06 -11.05
CA PRO A 36 -2.72 -10.61 -9.77
C PRO A 36 -1.91 -10.05 -8.58
N ARG A 37 -0.64 -9.69 -8.84
CA ARG A 37 0.25 -9.08 -7.83
C ARG A 37 -0.16 -7.68 -7.39
N VAL A 38 -1.15 -7.03 -8.00
CA VAL A 38 -1.50 -5.62 -7.69
C VAL A 38 -2.06 -5.46 -6.29
N TYR A 39 -2.94 -6.36 -5.84
CA TYR A 39 -3.63 -6.26 -4.55
C TYR A 39 -3.23 -7.34 -3.55
N GLY A 40 -3.21 -8.61 -3.97
CA GLY A 40 -2.88 -9.71 -3.07
C GLY A 40 -1.39 -9.72 -2.70
N VAL A 41 -1.10 -9.96 -1.42
CA VAL A 41 0.28 -10.05 -0.91
C VAL A 41 0.75 -11.50 -0.78
N ALA A 42 2.06 -11.67 -0.65
CA ALA A 42 2.68 -12.93 -0.27
C ALA A 42 2.89 -13.03 1.24
N VAL A 43 3.07 -14.25 1.74
CA VAL A 43 3.63 -14.52 3.06
C VAL A 43 5.08 -14.93 2.86
N MET A 44 6.01 -14.20 3.48
CA MET A 44 7.45 -14.36 3.25
C MET A 44 7.97 -15.74 3.68
N GLY A 45 7.25 -16.43 4.57
CA GLY A 45 7.56 -17.80 4.99
C GLY A 45 7.37 -18.85 3.90
N ASP A 46 6.59 -18.54 2.85
CA ASP A 46 6.24 -19.49 1.78
C ASP A 46 7.07 -19.32 0.51
N LEU A 47 8.05 -18.41 0.52
CA LEU A 47 8.81 -17.99 -0.67
C LEU A 47 10.31 -18.16 -0.52
N SER A 48 11.00 -18.33 -1.65
CA SER A 48 12.44 -18.06 -1.73
C SER A 48 12.67 -16.55 -1.74
N ARG A 49 13.72 -16.06 -1.06
CA ARG A 49 13.99 -14.62 -0.92
C ARG A 49 14.77 -14.02 -2.10
N ARG A 50 14.81 -14.68 -3.26
CA ARG A 50 15.49 -14.15 -4.45
C ARG A 50 14.77 -12.89 -4.94
N ARG A 51 15.49 -11.76 -5.08
CA ARG A 51 14.96 -10.42 -5.43
C ARG A 51 13.94 -9.85 -4.44
N TRP A 52 13.82 -10.45 -3.27
CA TRP A 52 13.07 -9.89 -2.16
C TRP A 52 14.01 -9.16 -1.22
N TRP A 53 13.59 -8.00 -0.73
CA TRP A 53 14.29 -7.29 0.32
C TRP A 53 13.32 -6.64 1.31
N PRO A 54 13.69 -6.49 2.59
CA PRO A 54 12.86 -5.83 3.59
C PRO A 54 12.68 -4.36 3.23
N LEU A 55 11.45 -3.84 3.24
CA LEU A 55 11.18 -2.45 2.87
C LEU A 55 11.96 -1.45 3.74
N ALA A 56 12.31 -1.82 4.98
CA ALA A 56 13.19 -1.06 5.85
C ALA A 56 14.55 -0.68 5.21
N GLU A 57 15.08 -1.48 4.28
CA GLU A 57 16.33 -1.15 3.56
C GLU A 57 16.18 0.08 2.64
N ALA A 58 14.96 0.49 2.28
CA ALA A 58 14.70 1.74 1.56
C ALA A 58 15.03 2.98 2.41
N VAL A 59 14.95 2.85 3.74
CA VAL A 59 15.29 3.93 4.68
C VAL A 59 16.73 3.81 5.16
N ALA A 60 17.12 2.61 5.62
CA ALA A 60 18.40 2.40 6.30
C ALA A 60 19.59 2.22 5.36
N GLY A 61 19.35 1.93 4.08
CA GLY A 61 20.40 1.68 3.09
C GLY A 61 20.22 2.51 1.81
N ASP A 62 20.81 2.01 0.74
CA ASP A 62 20.86 2.71 -0.55
C ASP A 62 19.77 2.26 -1.53
N ARG A 63 18.81 1.43 -1.11
CA ARG A 63 17.78 0.88 -2.00
C ARG A 63 16.95 1.97 -2.66
N LEU A 64 16.48 2.95 -1.89
CA LEU A 64 15.65 4.03 -2.43
C LEU A 64 16.46 4.98 -3.34
N GLN A 65 17.73 5.22 -3.00
CA GLN A 65 18.65 5.98 -3.86
C GLN A 65 18.87 5.25 -5.18
N ALA A 66 19.17 3.95 -5.14
CA ALA A 66 19.37 3.13 -6.33
C ALA A 66 18.12 3.11 -7.23
N MET A 67 16.92 3.01 -6.64
CA MET A 67 15.67 3.11 -7.40
C MET A 67 15.53 4.49 -8.08
N PHE A 68 15.86 5.57 -7.37
CA PHE A 68 15.86 6.92 -7.94
C PHE A 68 16.85 7.06 -9.09
N ASP A 69 18.08 6.56 -8.93
CA ASP A 69 19.14 6.65 -9.93
C ASP A 69 18.81 5.84 -11.20
N ILE A 70 18.18 4.66 -11.04
CA ILE A 70 17.70 3.85 -12.16
C ILE A 70 16.67 4.63 -12.97
N THR A 71 15.66 5.22 -12.33
CA THR A 71 14.64 6.00 -13.04
C THR A 71 15.22 7.29 -13.64
N ALA A 72 16.23 7.90 -12.98
CA ALA A 72 16.93 9.07 -13.50
C ALA A 72 17.72 8.80 -14.78
N ALA A 73 18.10 7.55 -15.05
CA ALA A 73 18.73 7.17 -16.31
C ALA A 73 17.76 7.25 -17.51
N GLU A 74 16.45 7.25 -17.26
CA GLU A 74 15.40 7.25 -18.30
C GLU A 74 14.76 8.64 -18.48
N THR A 75 14.86 9.52 -17.48
CA THR A 75 14.25 10.86 -17.50
C THR A 75 15.04 11.87 -16.66
N ASP A 76 15.15 13.10 -17.15
CA ASP A 76 15.81 14.20 -16.42
C ASP A 76 14.91 14.88 -15.38
N SER A 77 13.63 14.51 -15.30
CA SER A 77 12.67 15.16 -14.40
C SER A 77 12.68 14.55 -12.99
N ARG A 78 13.51 15.10 -12.11
CA ARG A 78 13.56 14.71 -10.68
C ARG A 78 12.20 14.73 -9.99
N ALA A 79 11.35 15.71 -10.32
CA ALA A 79 10.01 15.82 -9.77
C ALA A 79 9.11 14.66 -10.23
N ALA A 80 9.19 14.26 -11.50
CA ALA A 80 8.45 13.11 -12.02
C ALA A 80 8.91 11.79 -11.38
N ILE A 81 10.23 11.62 -11.21
CA ILE A 81 10.80 10.45 -10.52
C ILE A 81 10.32 10.39 -9.07
N ALA A 82 10.40 11.50 -8.33
CA ALA A 82 9.93 11.58 -6.96
C ALA A 82 8.43 11.27 -6.85
N GLN A 83 7.61 11.80 -7.77
CA GLN A 83 6.19 11.51 -7.82
C GLN A 83 5.90 10.03 -8.08
N GLN A 84 6.62 9.40 -9.03
CA GLN A 84 6.48 7.98 -9.34
C GLN A 84 6.86 7.11 -8.14
N LEU A 85 8.02 7.35 -7.52
CA LEU A 85 8.45 6.61 -6.34
C LEU A 85 7.51 6.81 -5.15
N ALA A 86 7.03 8.03 -4.92
CA ALA A 86 6.04 8.30 -3.88
C ALA A 86 4.74 7.53 -4.12
N ALA A 87 4.27 7.45 -5.37
CA ALA A 87 3.11 6.65 -5.74
C ALA A 87 3.34 5.15 -5.54
N THR A 88 4.50 4.62 -5.94
CA THR A 88 4.88 3.22 -5.69
C THR A 88 4.89 2.90 -4.20
N LEU A 89 5.52 3.75 -3.38
CA LEU A 89 5.57 3.56 -1.92
C LEU A 89 4.18 3.65 -1.27
N ALA A 90 3.36 4.63 -1.69
CA ALA A 90 1.97 4.73 -1.24
C ALA A 90 1.15 3.48 -1.60
N HIS A 91 1.35 2.92 -2.79
CA HIS A 91 0.69 1.68 -3.21
C HIS A 91 1.16 0.46 -2.41
N VAL A 92 2.47 0.33 -2.21
CA VAL A 92 3.09 -0.74 -1.40
C VAL A 92 2.52 -0.77 0.01
N VAL A 93 2.43 0.39 0.67
CA VAL A 93 2.01 0.46 2.08
C VAL A 93 0.50 0.50 2.24
N VAL A 94 -0.19 1.37 1.50
CA VAL A 94 -1.62 1.68 1.71
C VAL A 94 -2.50 1.10 0.61
N GLY A 95 -2.10 1.28 -0.65
CA GLY A 95 -2.92 0.90 -1.80
C GLY A 95 -3.28 -0.59 -1.88
N ARG A 96 -2.50 -1.45 -1.21
CA ARG A 96 -2.76 -2.90 -1.11
C ARG A 96 -3.66 -3.28 0.07
N VAL A 97 -3.47 -2.65 1.25
CA VAL A 97 -4.26 -3.00 2.44
C VAL A 97 -5.68 -2.43 2.39
N VAL A 98 -5.86 -1.26 1.75
CA VAL A 98 -7.18 -0.61 1.62
C VAL A 98 -8.20 -1.48 0.89
N PRO A 99 -7.88 -2.17 -0.23
CA PRO A 99 -8.76 -3.17 -0.83
C PRO A 99 -9.25 -4.23 0.17
N LEU A 100 -8.36 -4.77 1.00
CA LEU A 100 -8.73 -5.78 2.01
C LEU A 100 -9.66 -5.19 3.07
N LEU A 101 -9.35 -3.98 3.54
CA LEU A 101 -10.18 -3.27 4.50
C LEU A 101 -11.56 -2.98 3.93
N ALA A 102 -11.62 -2.45 2.71
CA ALA A 102 -12.85 -2.09 2.02
C ALA A 102 -13.76 -3.31 1.87
N LEU A 103 -13.25 -4.42 1.34
CA LEU A 103 -14.03 -5.61 1.04
C LEU A 103 -14.34 -6.46 2.27
N GLU A 104 -13.34 -6.72 3.11
CA GLU A 104 -13.42 -7.75 4.14
C GLU A 104 -13.44 -7.19 5.56
N GLY A 105 -13.17 -5.89 5.77
CA GLY A 105 -12.99 -5.36 7.13
C GLY A 105 -11.80 -6.00 7.83
N ARG A 106 -10.77 -6.35 7.06
CA ARG A 106 -9.51 -6.95 7.52
C ARG A 106 -8.33 -6.07 7.12
N ALA A 107 -7.22 -6.20 7.82
CA ALA A 107 -5.96 -5.57 7.44
C ALA A 107 -4.77 -6.37 7.95
N TRP A 108 -3.73 -6.53 7.13
CA TRP A 108 -2.42 -6.93 7.65
C TRP A 108 -1.68 -5.72 8.22
N ASP A 109 -0.58 -5.97 8.92
CA ASP A 109 0.28 -4.92 9.45
C ASP A 109 1.12 -4.28 8.35
N THR A 110 0.90 -3.00 8.08
CA THR A 110 1.63 -2.20 7.08
C THR A 110 2.92 -1.59 7.60
N GLY A 111 3.34 -1.95 8.82
CA GLY A 111 4.61 -1.52 9.39
C GLY A 111 5.82 -1.87 8.53
N LEU A 112 6.80 -0.97 8.55
CA LEU A 112 8.02 -1.07 7.76
C LEU A 112 8.80 -2.38 8.03
N GLU A 113 8.76 -2.86 9.28
CA GLU A 113 9.36 -4.11 9.73
C GLU A 113 8.65 -5.35 9.21
N ASN A 114 7.37 -5.23 8.84
CA ASN A 114 6.58 -6.34 8.36
C ASN A 114 6.61 -6.48 6.84
N LEU A 115 6.86 -5.38 6.13
CA LEU A 115 6.78 -5.34 4.67
C LEU A 115 8.10 -5.72 4.00
N TRP A 116 7.97 -6.57 3.00
CA TRP A 116 9.01 -6.92 2.04
C TRP A 116 8.53 -6.61 0.64
N VAL A 117 9.46 -6.26 -0.25
CA VAL A 117 9.16 -5.97 -1.65
C VAL A 117 9.94 -6.89 -2.56
N HIS A 118 9.29 -7.36 -3.60
CA HIS A 118 9.94 -8.03 -4.72
C HIS A 118 10.22 -6.97 -5.78
N VAL A 119 11.36 -7.10 -6.45
CA VAL A 119 11.70 -6.31 -7.63
C VAL A 119 11.78 -7.19 -8.86
N ASP A 120 11.31 -6.67 -9.99
CA ASP A 120 11.39 -7.32 -11.27
C ASP A 120 12.83 -7.29 -11.85
N SER A 121 12.98 -7.60 -13.14
CA SER A 121 14.28 -7.54 -13.82
C SER A 121 14.79 -6.12 -14.08
N GLU A 122 13.91 -5.12 -14.05
CA GLU A 122 14.23 -3.71 -14.27
C GLU A 122 14.49 -2.98 -12.95
N GLY A 123 14.26 -3.66 -11.82
CA GLY A 123 14.48 -3.11 -10.48
C GLY A 123 13.27 -2.37 -9.92
N ALA A 124 12.14 -2.39 -10.63
CA ALA A 124 10.89 -1.80 -10.16
C ALA A 124 10.19 -2.74 -9.17
N ILE A 125 9.51 -2.17 -8.17
CA ILE A 125 8.72 -2.95 -7.21
C ILE A 125 7.46 -3.46 -7.90
N ASP A 126 7.33 -4.78 -8.03
CA ASP A 126 6.20 -5.44 -8.69
C ASP A 126 5.34 -6.27 -7.72
N TRP A 127 5.83 -6.58 -6.51
CA TRP A 127 5.08 -7.32 -5.52
C TRP A 127 5.45 -7.00 -4.07
N VAL A 128 4.56 -7.37 -3.14
CA VAL A 128 4.71 -7.12 -1.70
C VAL A 128 4.42 -8.41 -0.93
N GLY A 129 5.21 -8.64 0.10
CA GLY A 129 5.07 -9.74 1.03
C GLY A 129 5.08 -9.26 2.47
N VAL A 130 4.48 -10.04 3.36
CA VAL A 130 4.47 -9.79 4.81
C VAL A 130 5.21 -10.88 5.56
N VAL A 131 5.89 -10.54 6.65
CA VAL A 131 6.57 -11.50 7.52
C VAL A 131 5.61 -12.11 8.54
N ASP A 132 4.88 -11.25 9.26
CA ASP A 132 3.77 -11.59 10.14
C ASP A 132 2.46 -11.61 9.35
N PRO A 133 1.87 -12.80 9.13
CA PRO A 133 0.63 -12.95 8.37
C PRO A 133 -0.64 -12.66 9.18
N GLN A 134 -0.53 -12.23 10.45
CA GLN A 134 -1.69 -11.95 11.28
C GLN A 134 -2.52 -10.78 10.75
N LEU A 135 -3.81 -11.04 10.54
CA LEU A 135 -4.79 -10.04 10.18
C LEU A 135 -5.43 -9.42 11.42
N ARG A 136 -5.67 -8.13 11.36
CA ARG A 136 -6.59 -7.42 12.26
C ARG A 136 -7.93 -7.37 11.56
N ALA A 137 -9.00 -7.71 12.26
CA ALA A 137 -10.33 -7.79 11.68
C ALA A 137 -11.39 -7.13 12.56
N LEU A 138 -12.56 -6.88 11.99
CA LEU A 138 -13.74 -6.46 12.74
C LEU A 138 -14.22 -7.58 13.69
N PRO A 139 -14.95 -7.24 14.77
CA PRO A 139 -15.33 -8.22 15.78
C PRO A 139 -16.35 -9.26 15.27
N ASP A 140 -17.06 -8.94 14.20
CA ASP A 140 -18.02 -9.80 13.50
C ASP A 140 -17.39 -10.65 12.39
N ASP A 141 -16.06 -10.66 12.27
CA ASP A 141 -15.36 -11.47 11.28
C ASP A 141 -15.69 -12.96 11.43
N PRO A 142 -16.09 -13.66 10.36
CA PRO A 142 -16.48 -15.06 10.44
C PRO A 142 -15.33 -15.98 10.84
N ALA A 143 -14.08 -15.56 10.65
CA ALA A 143 -12.87 -16.28 11.02
C ALA A 143 -12.27 -15.76 12.34
N ARG A 144 -13.02 -15.03 13.18
CA ARG A 144 -12.50 -14.43 14.42
C ARG A 144 -11.84 -15.41 15.38
N ASP A 145 -12.24 -16.68 15.33
CA ASP A 145 -11.72 -17.76 16.18
C ASP A 145 -10.62 -18.58 15.47
N ASP A 146 -10.27 -18.25 14.21
CA ASP A 146 -9.18 -18.89 13.47
C ASP A 146 -7.81 -18.37 13.93
N ASP A 147 -6.82 -19.26 13.97
CA ASP A 147 -5.42 -18.88 14.12
C ASP A 147 -5.01 -17.88 13.01
N GLY A 148 -4.57 -16.70 13.42
CA GLY A 148 -4.12 -15.64 12.52
C GLY A 148 -5.08 -14.46 12.35
N ILE A 149 -6.22 -14.44 13.05
CA ILE A 149 -7.06 -13.25 13.21
C ILE A 149 -6.88 -12.64 14.61
N ILE A 150 -6.74 -11.31 14.66
CA ILE A 150 -6.84 -10.49 15.86
C ILE A 150 -8.06 -9.58 15.70
N ALA A 151 -9.12 -9.85 16.45
CA ALA A 151 -10.31 -9.01 16.45
C ALA A 151 -10.04 -7.67 17.14
N LEU A 152 -10.37 -6.56 16.46
CA LEU A 152 -10.38 -5.22 17.04
C LEU A 152 -11.81 -4.85 17.49
N PRO A 153 -11.96 -3.95 18.47
CA PRO A 153 -13.26 -3.71 19.09
C PRO A 153 -14.26 -2.98 18.19
N SER A 154 -13.80 -2.31 17.13
CA SER A 154 -14.65 -1.56 16.22
C SER A 154 -13.94 -1.25 14.90
N GLU A 155 -14.72 -0.78 13.92
CA GLU A 155 -14.14 -0.28 12.68
C GLU A 155 -13.24 0.95 12.90
N ALA A 156 -13.61 1.85 13.82
CA ALA A 156 -12.77 2.99 14.15
C ALA A 156 -11.40 2.56 14.70
N ALA A 157 -11.35 1.50 15.50
CA ALA A 157 -10.09 0.94 15.97
C ALA A 157 -9.27 0.35 14.82
N LEU A 158 -9.90 -0.38 13.89
CA LEU A 158 -9.23 -0.95 12.72
C LEU A 158 -8.68 0.12 11.78
N THR A 159 -9.48 1.11 11.40
CA THR A 159 -9.06 2.17 10.48
C THR A 159 -7.99 3.06 11.09
N THR A 160 -8.10 3.40 12.38
CA THR A 160 -7.06 4.15 13.12
C THR A 160 -5.77 3.36 13.19
N TRP A 161 -5.83 2.05 13.45
CA TRP A 161 -4.66 1.20 13.49
C TRP A 161 -3.98 1.12 12.12
N VAL A 162 -4.73 0.89 11.03
CA VAL A 162 -4.20 0.90 9.66
C VAL A 162 -3.55 2.24 9.33
N ALA A 163 -4.22 3.36 9.63
CA ALA A 163 -3.69 4.69 9.41
C ALA A 163 -2.39 4.92 10.18
N HIS A 164 -2.34 4.51 11.45
CA HIS A 164 -1.15 4.68 12.28
C HIS A 164 0.03 3.85 11.77
N ARG A 165 -0.18 2.57 11.46
CA ARG A 165 0.88 1.69 10.93
C ARG A 165 1.40 2.17 9.59
N SER A 166 0.49 2.59 8.72
CA SER A 166 0.85 3.14 7.41
C SER A 166 1.61 4.46 7.55
N HIS A 167 1.20 5.33 8.47
CA HIS A 167 1.93 6.57 8.77
C HIS A 167 3.36 6.28 9.24
N ARG A 168 3.52 5.37 10.21
CA ARG A 168 4.83 4.99 10.76
C ARG A 168 5.76 4.34 9.73
N ALA A 169 5.20 3.71 8.70
CA ALA A 169 5.98 3.19 7.57
C ALA A 169 6.32 4.27 6.54
N LEU A 170 5.34 5.07 6.10
CA LEU A 170 5.52 6.04 5.02
C LEU A 170 6.30 7.29 5.42
N ALA A 171 6.17 7.79 6.65
CA ALA A 171 6.89 8.99 7.09
C ALA A 171 8.42 8.90 6.88
N PRO A 172 9.14 7.86 7.36
CA PRO A 172 10.57 7.77 7.12
C PRO A 172 10.92 7.51 5.65
N LEU A 173 10.05 6.84 4.89
CA LEU A 173 10.24 6.63 3.44
C LEU A 173 10.15 7.96 2.68
N PHE A 174 9.18 8.80 3.00
CA PHE A 174 8.97 10.10 2.37
C PHE A 174 10.04 11.11 2.78
N ALA A 175 10.47 11.12 4.04
CA ALA A 175 11.61 11.92 4.47
C ALA A 175 12.87 11.54 3.66
N ARG A 176 13.17 10.23 3.57
CA ARG A 176 14.31 9.75 2.78
C ARG A 176 14.18 10.09 1.29
N LEU A 177 12.99 9.98 0.71
CA LEU A 177 12.75 10.37 -0.69
C LEU A 177 12.93 11.88 -0.91
N SER A 178 12.50 12.71 0.05
CA SER A 178 12.68 14.16 0.02
C SER A 178 14.15 14.53 0.01
N ASP A 179 14.96 13.88 0.86
CA ASP A 179 16.41 14.06 0.89
C ASP A 179 17.06 13.69 -0.45
N ILE A 180 16.66 12.55 -1.03
CA ILE A 180 17.21 12.05 -2.31
C ILE A 180 16.86 12.99 -3.47
N CYS A 181 15.60 13.44 -3.53
CA CYS A 181 15.12 14.24 -4.66
C CYS A 181 15.51 15.71 -4.56
N GLY A 182 15.99 16.18 -3.40
CA GLY A 182 16.53 17.54 -3.21
C GLY A 182 15.44 18.61 -3.37
N ASP A 183 14.34 18.46 -2.63
CA ASP A 183 13.16 19.34 -2.65
C ASP A 183 12.40 19.42 -3.99
N ALA A 184 12.71 18.53 -4.94
CA ALA A 184 11.95 18.42 -6.19
C ALA A 184 10.46 18.08 -5.96
N MET A 185 10.12 17.55 -4.78
CA MET A 185 8.77 17.26 -4.34
C MET A 185 8.67 17.39 -2.81
N SER A 186 7.64 18.09 -2.32
CA SER A 186 7.40 18.21 -0.88
C SER A 186 6.80 16.93 -0.29
N GLU A 187 7.09 16.64 0.98
CA GLU A 187 6.41 15.55 1.72
C GLU A 187 4.89 15.71 1.73
N ALA A 188 4.38 16.94 1.80
CA ALA A 188 2.94 17.21 1.75
C ALA A 188 2.32 16.72 0.42
N SER A 189 3.02 16.90 -0.69
CA SER A 189 2.63 16.36 -1.99
C SER A 189 2.63 14.83 -1.99
N MET A 190 3.59 14.19 -1.30
CA MET A 190 3.66 12.73 -1.19
C MET A 190 2.48 12.18 -0.38
N TRP A 191 2.12 12.84 0.73
CA TRP A 191 0.91 12.52 1.50
C TRP A 191 -0.37 12.72 0.70
N HIS A 192 -0.43 13.72 -0.18
CA HIS A 192 -1.58 13.88 -1.06
C HIS A 192 -1.75 12.68 -2.00
N ILE A 193 -0.66 12.09 -2.50
CA ILE A 193 -0.69 10.86 -3.30
C ILE A 193 -1.26 9.69 -2.48
N VAL A 194 -0.92 9.59 -1.19
CA VAL A 194 -1.52 8.57 -0.29
C VAL A 194 -3.04 8.73 -0.24
N GLY A 195 -3.53 9.97 -0.10
CA GLY A 195 -4.97 10.25 -0.14
C GLY A 195 -5.61 9.82 -1.47
N GLY A 196 -4.95 10.14 -2.59
CA GLY A 196 -5.36 9.68 -3.91
C GLY A 196 -5.45 8.16 -4.01
N ALA A 197 -4.43 7.44 -3.53
CA ALA A 197 -4.40 5.97 -3.55
C ALA A 197 -5.55 5.35 -2.74
N VAL A 198 -5.87 5.90 -1.56
CA VAL A 198 -7.00 5.44 -0.74
C VAL A 198 -8.32 5.64 -1.48
N VAL A 199 -8.55 6.83 -2.06
CA VAL A 199 -9.77 7.13 -2.82
C VAL A 199 -9.89 6.24 -4.05
N SER A 200 -8.82 6.10 -4.83
CA SER A 200 -8.79 5.24 -6.02
C SER A 200 -9.13 3.80 -5.68
N ALA A 201 -8.53 3.23 -4.62
CA ALA A 201 -8.86 1.88 -4.18
C ALA A 201 -10.32 1.76 -3.74
N ALA A 202 -10.84 2.73 -2.96
CA ALA A 202 -12.22 2.73 -2.48
C ALA A 202 -13.27 2.83 -3.60
N THR A 203 -12.91 3.41 -4.74
CA THR A 203 -13.79 3.52 -5.92
C THR A 203 -13.65 2.31 -6.85
N GLN A 204 -12.43 1.87 -7.14
CA GLN A 204 -12.20 0.82 -8.14
C GLN A 204 -12.47 -0.59 -7.60
N VAL A 205 -12.03 -0.88 -6.38
CA VAL A 205 -12.11 -2.23 -5.79
C VAL A 205 -13.55 -2.74 -5.68
N PRO A 206 -14.55 -1.93 -5.25
CA PRO A 206 -15.93 -2.42 -5.15
C PRO A 206 -16.52 -2.75 -6.52
N MET A 207 -16.18 -1.97 -7.55
CA MET A 207 -16.59 -2.23 -8.93
C MET A 207 -16.02 -3.56 -9.43
N LEU A 208 -14.72 -3.81 -9.19
CA LEU A 208 -14.05 -5.06 -9.55
C LEU A 208 -14.63 -6.27 -8.80
N ALA A 209 -15.02 -6.07 -7.53
CA ALA A 209 -15.57 -7.13 -6.68
C ALA A 209 -17.09 -7.34 -6.82
N GLY A 210 -17.81 -6.47 -7.56
CA GLY A 210 -19.27 -6.46 -7.58
C GLY A 210 -19.90 -6.24 -6.20
N SER A 211 -19.26 -5.44 -5.35
CA SER A 211 -19.63 -5.25 -3.94
C SER A 211 -20.16 -3.83 -3.65
N SER A 212 -20.65 -3.60 -2.43
CA SER A 212 -21.20 -2.30 -2.04
C SER A 212 -20.12 -1.20 -1.98
N GLU A 213 -20.32 -0.16 -2.77
CA GLU A 213 -19.50 1.07 -2.72
C GLU A 213 -19.62 1.78 -1.37
N VAL A 214 -20.80 1.76 -0.74
CA VAL A 214 -21.07 2.50 0.51
C VAL A 214 -20.17 2.03 1.65
N THR A 215 -20.07 0.73 1.88
CA THR A 215 -19.21 0.17 2.95
C THR A 215 -17.74 0.47 2.67
N SER A 216 -17.32 0.33 1.41
CA SER A 216 -15.95 0.53 0.98
C SER A 216 -15.51 1.99 1.12
N MET A 217 -16.35 2.92 0.66
CA MET A 217 -16.13 4.36 0.82
C MET A 217 -16.12 4.78 2.28
N ARG A 218 -17.05 4.27 3.11
CA ARG A 218 -17.10 4.58 4.55
C ARG A 218 -15.81 4.17 5.27
N ARG A 219 -15.31 2.96 5.02
CA ARG A 219 -14.06 2.46 5.61
C ARG A 219 -12.83 3.24 5.13
N ALA A 220 -12.74 3.51 3.83
CA ALA A 220 -11.64 4.29 3.26
C ALA A 220 -11.64 5.74 3.77
N GLN A 221 -12.82 6.35 3.87
CA GLN A 221 -13.00 7.68 4.44
C GLN A 221 -12.55 7.72 5.91
N ALA A 222 -12.88 6.70 6.70
CA ALA A 222 -12.42 6.59 8.09
C ALA A 222 -10.88 6.49 8.21
N VAL A 223 -10.20 5.83 7.26
CA VAL A 223 -8.73 5.85 7.19
C VAL A 223 -8.22 7.27 6.89
N LEU A 224 -8.82 7.98 5.93
CA LEU A 224 -8.45 9.37 5.63
C LEU A 224 -8.70 10.30 6.82
N ASP A 225 -9.82 10.15 7.52
CA ASP A 225 -10.14 10.90 8.74
C ASP A 225 -9.07 10.65 9.83
N ALA A 226 -8.66 9.41 10.03
CA ALA A 226 -7.59 9.08 10.98
C ALA A 226 -6.24 9.70 10.59
N LEU A 227 -5.85 9.62 9.30
CA LEU A 227 -4.62 10.25 8.79
C LEU A 227 -4.65 11.78 8.98
N VAL A 228 -5.78 12.43 8.69
CA VAL A 228 -5.98 13.87 8.96
C VAL A 228 -5.92 14.15 10.47
N GLY A 229 -6.49 13.28 11.30
CA GLY A 229 -6.42 13.37 12.76
C GLY A 229 -4.98 13.31 13.30
N PHE A 230 -4.07 12.63 12.59
CA PHE A 230 -2.63 12.64 12.87
C PHE A 230 -1.90 13.88 12.31
N GLY A 231 -2.61 14.79 11.65
CA GLY A 231 -2.05 16.02 11.06
C GLY A 231 -1.50 15.84 9.64
N LEU A 232 -1.81 14.73 8.96
CA LEU A 232 -1.26 14.44 7.63
C LEU A 232 -2.08 15.12 6.51
N PRO A 233 -1.45 15.79 5.53
CA PRO A 233 -2.13 16.49 4.46
C PRO A 233 -2.56 15.55 3.32
N VAL A 234 -3.32 14.50 3.66
CA VAL A 234 -3.80 13.50 2.69
C VAL A 234 -4.97 14.01 1.86
N ARG A 235 -5.68 15.02 2.36
CA ARG A 235 -6.67 15.76 1.58
C ARG A 235 -5.94 16.89 0.90
N GLY A 236 -6.13 17.01 -0.42
CA GLY A 236 -5.53 18.10 -1.17
C GLY A 236 -5.83 19.41 -0.47
N THR A 237 -4.79 20.19 -0.19
CA THR A 237 -5.00 21.61 0.03
C THR A 237 -5.58 22.11 -1.28
N GLY A 238 -6.85 22.55 -1.27
CA GLY A 238 -7.45 23.18 -2.44
C GLY A 238 -6.44 24.16 -3.03
N ARG A 239 -6.37 24.22 -4.38
CA ARG A 239 -5.48 25.12 -5.16
C ARG A 239 -5.09 26.29 -4.28
N ILE A 240 -3.81 26.43 -3.96
CA ILE A 240 -3.27 27.67 -3.40
C ILE A 240 -3.95 28.75 -4.23
N ALA A 241 -4.85 29.51 -3.61
CA ALA A 241 -5.38 30.68 -4.23
C ALA A 241 -4.13 31.49 -4.53
N ALA A 242 -3.70 31.47 -5.79
CA ALA A 242 -2.71 32.39 -6.27
C ALA A 242 -3.27 33.73 -5.82
N ARG A 243 -2.65 34.29 -4.77
CA ARG A 243 -2.83 35.69 -4.41
C ARG A 243 -2.46 36.37 -5.70
N LYS A 244 -3.46 36.72 -6.50
CA LYS A 244 -3.40 37.86 -7.39
C LYS A 244 -3.10 39.00 -6.44
N ALA A 245 -1.81 39.24 -6.23
CA ALA A 245 -1.33 40.57 -5.99
C ALA A 245 -1.77 41.34 -7.23
N LEU A 246 -2.95 41.95 -7.14
CA LEU A 246 -3.30 43.08 -7.97
C LEU A 246 -2.36 44.20 -7.51
N LEU A 247 -1.17 44.21 -8.09
CA LEU A 247 -0.31 45.37 -8.16
C LEU A 247 -0.47 45.91 -9.58
N ASN A 248 -1.35 46.91 -9.66
CA ASN A 248 -1.43 48.06 -10.57
C ASN A 248 -2.89 48.38 -10.88
#